data_AF-A0A3D3UNF2-F1
#
_entry.id   AF-A0A3D3UNF2-F1
#
_cell.length_a   1.000
_cell.length_b   1.000
_cell.length_c   1.000
_cell.angle_alpha   90.00
_cell.angle_beta   90.00
_cell.angle_gamma   90.00
#
_symmetry.space_group_name_H-M   'P 1'
#
loop_
_entity.id
_entity.type
_entity.pdbx_description
1 polymer ?
#
loop_
_entity_poly.entity_id
_entity_poly.type
_entity_poly.pdbx_seq_one_letter_code
_entity_poly.pdbx_strand_id
1 'polypeptide(L)'
;MNSSQNHPFRVLATGIVVLIFLSIILFWLRFLCSASLSERMPDEIKSAFIEPSGLLADDFEKDPNLQRRSQVTAQTRSEPLAHLGITEYLTSILPGGHRSRALLLYSEDEWGYFDDKSGQLVLRYVEAEIMPDNDKLYRKVQYYIGSEGISEIPDKTLGRFFEPIVDCSMLERRSLKSGEIILYDKKLRRFFRIGLNPRTFVKGPELDPNDTHEPVQIGQLNKNQLMLQLAWSPPEFKTSALYPNTAMRSYYRRSVTPVQSSETGQYLLILDKTGRIDLLDKETLTFAAVAGRLPETETLFGSERPATPKNTLSYGAKTIYLGPPRSVETVLDEETPESVTLRYSGLIAASLSRDGMALSATVYDEKGQMKGLTYRASRRRSDKGKTAYFGSPWAPASSLVKYIAESFHPPILSVASFLTATSFEAGAGHRGLFLLPNSFIAMKARDGRDPMYERALYALMLMTPAILLALLLVSRILRDATRLGLPKIVRRFWIIATIAFGPAGYITYLLTRPKVIPVTCANCGKFRRPDMDICHHCNSKWVVPELTPPAWRVLDKERLAERNEPCTDYSH
;
A
#
# COMPACT_ATOMS: atom_id res chain seq x y z
N MET A 1 11.91 -37.39 -34.42
CA MET A 1 11.79 -37.69 -32.98
C MET A 1 12.55 -36.61 -32.20
N ASN A 2 11.92 -36.03 -31.17
CA ASN A 2 12.43 -35.10 -30.12
C ASN A 2 11.31 -34.16 -29.58
N SER A 3 10.10 -34.17 -30.16
CA SER A 3 9.00 -33.32 -29.69
C SER A 3 8.43 -33.73 -28.32
N SER A 4 8.68 -34.96 -27.85
CA SER A 4 8.19 -35.46 -26.55
C SER A 4 8.96 -34.89 -25.35
N GLN A 5 10.27 -34.63 -25.48
CA GLN A 5 11.10 -34.12 -24.38
C GLN A 5 10.73 -32.68 -23.96
N ASN A 6 10.22 -31.87 -24.90
CA ASN A 6 9.86 -30.47 -24.62
C ASN A 6 8.41 -30.28 -24.18
N HIS A 7 7.59 -31.33 -24.19
CA HIS A 7 6.18 -31.24 -23.79
C HIS A 7 5.96 -30.72 -22.35
N PRO A 8 6.64 -31.22 -21.30
CA PRO A 8 6.44 -30.72 -19.94
C PRO A 8 6.84 -29.24 -19.81
N PHE A 9 7.91 -28.82 -20.47
CA PHE A 9 8.34 -27.42 -20.48
C PHE A 9 7.29 -26.51 -21.15
N ARG A 10 6.74 -26.93 -22.31
CA ARG A 10 5.64 -26.21 -22.97
C ARG A 10 4.41 -26.09 -22.08
N VAL A 11 4.02 -27.18 -21.40
CA VAL A 11 2.89 -27.17 -20.46
C VAL A 11 3.13 -26.17 -19.33
N LEU A 12 4.32 -26.19 -18.72
CA LEU A 12 4.66 -25.27 -17.64
C LEU A 12 4.67 -23.81 -18.12
N ALA A 13 5.32 -23.52 -19.24
CA ALA A 13 5.37 -22.18 -19.83
C ALA A 13 3.95 -21.66 -20.17
N THR A 14 3.11 -22.49 -20.81
CA THR A 14 1.70 -22.13 -21.06
C THR A 14 0.95 -21.91 -19.75
N GLY A 15 1.21 -22.73 -18.73
CA GLY A 15 0.63 -22.58 -17.39
C GLY A 15 0.93 -21.22 -16.75
N ILE A 16 2.21 -20.83 -16.75
CA ILE A 16 2.66 -19.55 -16.21
C ILE A 16 2.02 -18.39 -16.98
N VAL A 17 2.02 -18.45 -18.32
CA VAL A 17 1.43 -17.40 -19.16
C VAL A 17 -0.07 -17.25 -18.89
N VAL A 18 -0.82 -18.36 -18.87
CA VAL A 18 -2.26 -18.36 -18.55
C VAL A 18 -2.52 -17.79 -17.16
N LEU A 19 -1.72 -18.20 -16.17
CA LEU A 19 -1.84 -17.70 -14.80
C LEU A 19 -1.62 -16.19 -14.73
N ILE A 20 -0.59 -15.66 -15.40
CA ILE A 20 -0.31 -14.22 -15.46
C ILE A 20 -1.48 -13.47 -16.09
N PHE A 21 -1.92 -13.86 -17.29
CA PHE A 21 -3.00 -13.16 -18.00
C PHE A 21 -4.33 -13.19 -17.23
N LEU A 22 -4.68 -14.34 -16.67
CA LEU A 22 -5.89 -14.45 -15.83
C LEU A 22 -5.76 -13.55 -14.60
N SER A 23 -4.60 -13.54 -13.94
CA SER A 23 -4.38 -12.72 -12.75
C SER A 23 -4.42 -11.22 -13.07
N ILE A 24 -3.96 -10.78 -14.25
CA ILE A 24 -4.09 -9.39 -14.71
C ILE A 24 -5.56 -9.01 -14.86
N ILE A 25 -6.38 -9.85 -15.50
CA ILE A 25 -7.81 -9.59 -15.68
C ILE A 25 -8.52 -9.51 -14.33
N LEU A 26 -8.27 -10.48 -13.44
CA LEU A 26 -8.86 -10.52 -12.11
C LEU A 26 -8.41 -9.33 -11.23
N PHE A 27 -7.14 -8.92 -11.36
CA PHE A 27 -6.61 -7.75 -10.71
C PHE A 27 -7.40 -6.49 -11.08
N TRP A 28 -7.57 -6.22 -12.38
CA TRP A 28 -8.30 -5.04 -12.84
C TRP A 28 -9.78 -5.09 -12.45
N LEU A 29 -10.42 -6.24 -12.54
CA LEU A 29 -11.81 -6.39 -12.12
C LEU A 29 -11.99 -6.09 -10.63
N ARG A 30 -11.11 -6.63 -9.77
CA ARG A 30 -11.11 -6.35 -8.33
C ARG A 30 -10.83 -4.88 -8.03
N PHE A 31 -9.88 -4.29 -8.74
CA PHE A 31 -9.53 -2.88 -8.60
C PHE A 31 -10.73 -2.00 -8.94
N LEU A 32 -11.37 -2.21 -10.09
CA LEU A 32 -12.56 -1.47 -10.51
C LEU A 32 -13.72 -1.62 -9.52
N CYS A 33 -13.94 -2.82 -8.97
CA CYS A 33 -14.94 -3.02 -7.91
C CYS A 33 -14.60 -2.22 -6.64
N SER A 34 -13.32 -2.19 -6.24
CA SER A 34 -12.87 -1.47 -5.04
C SER A 34 -12.92 0.04 -5.25
N ALA A 35 -12.54 0.53 -6.43
CA ALA A 35 -12.68 1.92 -6.84
C ALA A 35 -14.16 2.34 -6.84
N SER A 36 -15.04 1.53 -7.43
CA SER A 36 -16.49 1.77 -7.43
C SER A 36 -17.08 1.80 -6.02
N LEU A 37 -16.65 0.89 -5.13
CA LEU A 37 -17.03 0.93 -3.72
C LEU A 37 -16.54 2.23 -3.06
N SER A 38 -15.28 2.61 -3.30
CA SER A 38 -14.70 3.83 -2.72
C SER A 38 -15.40 5.10 -3.18
N GLU A 39 -15.75 5.20 -4.45
CA GLU A 39 -16.44 6.35 -5.01
C GLU A 39 -17.87 6.48 -4.45
N ARG A 40 -18.56 5.34 -4.26
CA ARG A 40 -19.96 5.29 -3.81
C ARG A 40 -20.13 5.15 -2.29
N MET A 41 -19.04 5.18 -1.53
CA MET A 41 -19.15 5.18 -0.07
C MET A 41 -19.88 6.45 0.40
N PRO A 42 -20.83 6.33 1.35
CA PRO A 42 -21.48 7.48 1.95
C PRO A 42 -20.47 8.38 2.67
N ASP A 43 -20.74 9.68 2.70
CA ASP A 43 -19.83 10.67 3.31
C ASP A 43 -19.63 10.42 4.81
N GLU A 44 -20.59 9.81 5.50
CA GLU A 44 -20.48 9.42 6.91
C GLU A 44 -19.43 8.33 7.17
N ILE A 45 -19.04 7.59 6.13
CA ILE A 45 -17.98 6.58 6.18
C ILE A 45 -16.65 7.17 5.71
N LYS A 46 -16.71 8.02 4.66
CA LYS A 46 -15.56 8.73 4.12
C LYS A 46 -15.03 9.79 5.06
N SER A 47 -15.83 10.28 6.00
CA SER A 47 -15.42 11.33 6.92
C SER A 47 -15.60 10.92 8.38
N ALA A 48 -14.71 11.41 9.23
CA ALA A 48 -14.84 11.37 10.67
C ALA A 48 -14.78 12.80 11.20
N PHE A 49 -15.74 13.12 12.06
CA PHE A 49 -15.95 14.46 12.58
C PHE A 49 -16.04 14.39 14.10
N ILE A 50 -15.28 15.24 14.80
CA ILE A 50 -15.29 15.35 16.27
C ILE A 50 -15.47 16.82 16.62
N GLU A 51 -16.61 17.15 17.23
CA GLU A 51 -16.95 18.50 17.71
C GLU A 51 -17.69 18.40 19.05
N PRO A 52 -17.25 19.13 20.10
CA PRO A 52 -16.00 19.89 20.15
C PRO A 52 -14.77 18.97 20.07
N SER A 53 -13.59 19.51 19.72
CA SER A 53 -12.36 18.70 19.73
C SER A 53 -11.93 18.28 21.15
N GLY A 54 -12.29 19.07 22.17
CA GLY A 54 -11.94 18.79 23.57
C GLY A 54 -10.47 19.08 23.94
N LEU A 55 -9.72 19.70 23.03
CA LEU A 55 -8.33 20.16 23.23
C LEU A 55 -8.24 21.55 23.88
N LEU A 56 -9.33 22.31 23.86
CA LEU A 56 -9.42 23.60 24.51
C LEU A 56 -10.00 23.46 25.91
N ALA A 57 -9.71 24.43 26.78
CA ALA A 57 -10.36 24.51 28.08
C ALA A 57 -11.88 24.69 27.91
N ASP A 58 -12.64 24.12 28.85
CA ASP A 58 -14.11 24.11 28.82
C ASP A 58 -14.71 25.51 28.67
N ASP A 59 -14.08 26.53 29.28
CA ASP A 59 -14.54 27.92 29.23
C ASP A 59 -14.55 28.48 27.80
N PHE A 60 -13.61 28.05 26.94
CA PHE A 60 -13.57 28.45 25.53
C PHE A 60 -14.60 27.69 24.67
N GLU A 61 -14.80 26.40 24.93
CA GLU A 61 -15.74 25.56 24.17
C GLU A 61 -17.21 25.80 24.55
N LYS A 62 -17.44 26.38 25.73
CA LYS A 62 -18.77 26.69 26.28
C LYS A 62 -19.09 28.18 26.24
N ASP A 63 -18.25 29.02 25.64
CA ASP A 63 -18.49 30.46 25.52
C ASP A 63 -19.83 30.71 24.79
N PRO A 64 -20.76 31.50 25.35
CA PRO A 64 -22.04 31.81 24.71
C PRO A 64 -21.90 32.61 23.40
N ASN A 65 -20.75 33.26 23.18
CA ASN A 65 -20.43 33.98 21.94
C ASN A 65 -19.88 33.07 20.83
N LEU A 66 -19.72 31.78 21.10
CA LEU A 66 -19.20 30.82 20.12
C LEU A 66 -20.23 30.59 18.99
N GLN A 67 -19.82 30.85 17.75
CA GLN A 67 -20.58 30.48 16.54
C GLN A 67 -20.36 29.02 16.18
N ARG A 68 -19.11 28.55 16.28
CA ARG A 68 -18.70 27.19 15.91
C ARG A 68 -17.67 26.69 16.91
N ARG A 69 -17.81 25.45 17.37
CA ARG A 69 -16.84 24.86 18.29
C ARG A 69 -15.57 24.46 17.54
N SER A 70 -14.51 24.17 18.30
CA SER A 70 -13.34 23.55 17.67
C SER A 70 -13.74 22.19 17.11
N GLN A 71 -13.15 21.80 15.99
CA GLN A 71 -13.51 20.55 15.33
C GLN A 71 -12.31 19.85 14.74
N VAL A 72 -12.36 18.52 14.75
CA VAL A 72 -11.43 17.67 14.01
C VAL A 72 -12.16 17.04 12.85
N THR A 73 -11.59 17.19 11.67
CA THR A 73 -12.10 16.57 10.45
C THR A 73 -11.04 15.65 9.88
N ALA A 74 -11.42 14.39 9.66
CA ALA A 74 -10.66 13.46 8.84
C ALA A 74 -11.54 13.08 7.65
N GLN A 75 -10.97 13.07 6.46
CA GLN A 75 -11.71 12.74 5.23
C GLN A 75 -10.84 11.87 4.32
N THR A 76 -11.42 10.79 3.82
CA THR A 76 -10.81 10.01 2.74
C THR A 76 -11.00 10.75 1.43
N ARG A 77 -9.93 10.92 0.67
CA ARG A 77 -10.02 11.41 -0.71
C ARG A 77 -10.18 10.21 -1.64
N SER A 78 -11.24 10.21 -2.44
CA SER A 78 -11.46 9.19 -3.45
C SER A 78 -10.57 9.48 -4.66
N GLU A 79 -9.32 9.05 -4.60
CA GLU A 79 -8.44 9.00 -5.77
C GLU A 79 -8.19 7.52 -6.10
N PRO A 80 -9.00 6.90 -6.98
CA PRO A 80 -8.90 5.48 -7.29
C PRO A 80 -7.48 5.05 -7.68
N LEU A 81 -6.78 5.89 -8.44
CA LEU A 81 -5.41 5.65 -8.87
C LEU A 81 -4.40 5.63 -7.71
N ALA A 82 -4.69 6.31 -6.60
CA ALA A 82 -3.83 6.28 -5.43
C ALA A 82 -3.77 4.86 -4.81
N HIS A 83 -4.85 4.08 -4.96
CA HIS A 83 -4.87 2.69 -4.48
C HIS A 83 -3.96 1.75 -5.28
N LEU A 84 -3.68 2.02 -6.56
CA LEU A 84 -2.76 1.19 -7.36
C LEU A 84 -1.31 1.28 -6.83
N GLY A 85 -1.05 2.23 -5.93
CA GLY A 85 0.25 2.46 -5.33
C GLY A 85 1.30 2.95 -6.32
N ILE A 86 0.90 3.37 -7.52
CA ILE A 86 1.78 4.12 -8.44
C ILE A 86 2.11 5.45 -7.80
N THR A 87 1.11 6.17 -7.27
CA THR A 87 1.35 7.43 -6.55
C THR A 87 2.16 7.20 -5.29
N GLU A 88 1.88 6.16 -4.51
CA GLU A 88 2.69 5.80 -3.34
C GLU A 88 4.13 5.43 -3.72
N TYR A 89 4.34 4.70 -4.82
CA TYR A 89 5.68 4.41 -5.34
C TYR A 89 6.41 5.70 -5.74
N LEU A 90 5.78 6.54 -6.57
CA LEU A 90 6.35 7.81 -7.01
C LEU A 90 6.64 8.73 -5.83
N THR A 91 5.67 8.96 -4.94
CA THR A 91 5.87 9.76 -3.73
C THR A 91 6.88 9.16 -2.77
N SER A 92 7.04 7.83 -2.73
CA SER A 92 8.08 7.19 -1.90
C SER A 92 9.49 7.41 -2.43
N ILE A 93 9.67 7.60 -3.75
CA ILE A 93 10.99 7.85 -4.36
C ILE A 93 11.27 9.35 -4.56
N LEU A 94 10.24 10.19 -4.58
CA LEU A 94 10.37 11.64 -4.60
C LEU A 94 11.05 12.13 -3.30
N PRO A 95 11.77 13.26 -3.34
CA PRO A 95 12.45 13.82 -2.17
C PRO A 95 11.53 13.92 -0.94
N GLY A 96 12.02 13.48 0.21
CA GLY A 96 11.26 13.42 1.46
C GLY A 96 10.36 12.18 1.60
N GLY A 97 10.20 11.39 0.54
CA GLY A 97 9.50 10.11 0.58
C GLY A 97 10.23 9.06 1.41
N HIS A 98 9.48 8.14 2.04
CA HIS A 98 10.04 7.13 2.95
C HIS A 98 11.04 6.13 2.32
N ARG A 99 11.13 6.05 0.99
CA ARG A 99 12.14 5.26 0.26
C ARG A 99 13.14 6.14 -0.48
N SER A 100 12.98 7.45 -0.42
CA SER A 100 13.81 8.36 -1.15
C SER A 100 15.09 8.55 -0.37
N ARG A 101 16.20 8.45 -1.09
CA ARG A 101 17.47 8.93 -0.59
C ARG A 101 17.54 10.44 -0.65
N ALA A 102 16.80 11.08 -1.56
CA ALA A 102 16.70 12.52 -1.58
C ALA A 102 15.83 12.95 -0.38
N LEU A 103 16.39 13.78 0.48
CA LEU A 103 15.68 14.41 1.58
C LEU A 103 14.94 15.66 1.09
N LEU A 104 15.59 16.43 0.20
CA LEU A 104 15.06 17.68 -0.34
C LEU A 104 15.58 17.92 -1.77
N LEU A 105 14.72 18.50 -2.60
CA LEU A 105 15.10 19.08 -3.88
C LEU A 105 14.24 20.35 -4.08
N TYR A 106 14.80 21.51 -3.74
CA TYR A 106 14.12 22.79 -3.89
C TYR A 106 14.57 23.53 -5.16
N SER A 107 15.87 23.50 -5.44
CA SER A 107 16.47 24.07 -6.66
C SER A 107 17.75 23.30 -7.03
N GLU A 108 18.38 23.65 -8.15
CA GLU A 108 19.70 23.11 -8.51
C GLU A 108 20.78 23.40 -7.44
N ASP A 109 20.57 24.45 -6.65
CA ASP A 109 21.48 24.93 -5.62
C ASP A 109 21.05 24.54 -4.20
N GLU A 110 19.82 24.06 -4.01
CA GLU A 110 19.26 23.68 -2.71
C GLU A 110 18.69 22.26 -2.77
N TRP A 111 19.49 21.30 -2.32
CA TRP A 111 19.12 19.89 -2.30
C TRP A 111 19.79 19.15 -1.14
N GLY A 112 19.22 18.01 -0.79
CA GLY A 112 19.75 17.13 0.26
C GLY A 112 19.49 15.67 -0.07
N TYR A 113 20.46 14.80 0.19
CA TYR A 113 20.28 13.35 0.07
C TYR A 113 21.12 12.56 1.05
N PHE A 114 20.75 11.31 1.30
CA PHE A 114 21.54 10.34 2.05
C PHE A 114 22.42 9.50 1.11
N ASP A 115 23.73 9.55 1.31
CA ASP A 115 24.69 8.74 0.57
C ASP A 115 24.97 7.43 1.32
N ASP A 116 24.39 6.32 0.88
CA ASP A 116 24.59 4.99 1.49
C ASP A 116 26.08 4.57 1.52
N LYS A 117 26.90 5.02 0.56
CA LYS A 117 28.30 4.61 0.46
C LYS A 117 29.15 5.20 1.56
N SER A 118 28.96 6.49 1.86
CA SER A 118 29.60 7.16 2.99
C SER A 118 28.81 6.98 4.29
N GLY A 119 27.51 6.70 4.24
CA GLY A 119 26.62 6.75 5.39
C GLY A 119 26.42 8.18 5.90
N GLN A 120 26.48 9.19 5.03
CA GLN A 120 26.39 10.60 5.41
C GLN A 120 25.20 11.27 4.72
N LEU A 121 24.58 12.25 5.40
CA LEU A 121 23.68 13.17 4.73
C LEU A 121 24.52 14.22 4.01
N VAL A 122 24.22 14.45 2.74
CA VAL A 122 24.84 15.48 1.91
C VAL A 122 23.80 16.55 1.66
N LEU A 123 24.05 17.76 2.14
CA LEU A 123 23.15 18.91 1.97
C LEU A 123 23.88 20.02 1.25
N ARG A 124 23.29 20.57 0.20
CA ARG A 124 23.76 21.76 -0.49
C ARG A 124 22.70 22.85 -0.38
N TYR A 125 23.10 24.06 -0.01
CA TYR A 125 22.21 25.22 0.01
C TYR A 125 22.97 26.54 -0.12
N VAL A 126 22.22 27.64 -0.26
CA VAL A 126 22.77 29.00 -0.32
C VAL A 126 22.72 29.63 1.08
N GLU A 127 23.89 29.83 1.67
CA GLU A 127 24.07 30.50 2.96
C GLU A 127 24.29 32.00 2.72
N ALA A 128 23.70 32.83 3.58
CA ALA A 128 23.93 34.28 3.58
C ALA A 128 24.92 34.61 4.71
N GLU A 129 26.11 35.05 4.33
CA GLU A 129 27.13 35.54 5.24
C GLU A 129 26.96 37.06 5.40
N ILE A 130 26.87 37.53 6.64
CA ILE A 130 26.79 38.96 6.94
C ILE A 130 28.22 39.49 6.97
N MET A 131 28.54 40.37 6.04
CA MET A 131 29.84 41.01 5.91
C MET A 131 30.00 42.14 6.95
N PRO A 132 31.22 42.63 7.24
CA PRO A 132 31.45 43.69 8.24
C PRO A 132 30.69 45.01 7.99
N ASP A 133 30.33 45.27 6.73
CA ASP A 133 29.52 46.40 6.27
C ASP A 133 28.00 46.15 6.36
N ASN A 134 27.58 45.02 6.92
CA ASN A 134 26.20 44.53 7.01
C ASN A 134 25.58 44.12 5.66
N ASP A 135 26.38 44.01 4.59
CA ASP A 135 25.93 43.42 3.34
C ASP A 135 25.84 41.89 3.45
N LYS A 136 24.94 41.29 2.66
CA LYS A 136 24.75 39.83 2.63
C LYS A 136 25.47 39.24 1.43
N LEU A 137 26.56 38.52 1.69
CA LEU A 137 27.22 37.70 0.68
C LEU A 137 26.56 36.32 0.63
N TYR A 138 25.97 35.97 -0.50
CA TYR A 138 25.38 34.65 -0.69
C TYR A 138 26.43 33.69 -1.24
N ARG A 139 26.72 32.63 -0.47
CA ARG A 139 27.68 31.58 -0.85
C ARG A 139 26.98 30.23 -0.92
N LYS A 140 27.30 29.46 -1.96
CA LYS A 140 26.89 28.05 -2.06
C LYS A 140 27.78 27.23 -1.13
N VAL A 141 27.15 26.50 -0.22
CA VAL A 141 27.83 25.62 0.73
C VAL A 141 27.30 24.20 0.55
N GLN A 142 28.18 23.22 0.76
CA GLN A 142 27.80 21.82 0.76
C GLN A 142 28.35 21.18 2.02
N TYR A 143 27.47 20.61 2.83
CA TYR A 143 27.81 19.92 4.06
C TYR A 143 27.63 18.42 3.93
N TYR A 144 28.54 17.71 4.57
CA TYR A 144 28.51 16.28 4.83
C TYR A 144 28.28 16.10 6.32
N ILE A 145 27.25 15.35 6.67
CA ILE A 145 26.83 15.13 8.05
C ILE A 145 26.86 13.64 8.33
N GLY A 146 27.68 13.24 9.29
CA GLY A 146 27.72 11.87 9.81
C GLY A 146 27.33 11.82 11.28
N SER A 147 27.45 10.64 11.89
CA SER A 147 27.08 10.40 13.29
C SER A 147 27.96 11.14 14.31
N GLU A 148 29.11 11.67 13.88
CA GLU A 148 30.10 12.34 14.73
C GLU A 148 30.22 13.85 14.48
N GLY A 149 29.62 14.40 13.41
CA GLY A 149 29.67 15.84 13.16
C GLY A 149 29.25 16.28 11.76
N ILE A 150 29.51 17.56 11.48
CA ILE A 150 29.22 18.25 10.22
C ILE A 150 30.48 18.91 9.66
N SER A 151 30.74 18.79 8.36
CA SER A 151 31.88 19.40 7.67
C SER A 151 31.57 19.73 6.21
N GLU A 152 32.27 20.69 5.62
CA GLU A 152 32.18 20.97 4.18
C GLU A 152 32.99 19.99 3.32
N ILE A 153 33.88 19.22 3.94
CA ILE A 153 34.74 18.23 3.28
C ILE A 153 34.25 16.84 3.69
N PRO A 154 34.04 15.90 2.75
CA PRO A 154 33.66 14.55 3.08
C PRO A 154 34.83 13.86 3.78
N ASP A 155 34.65 13.53 5.06
CA ASP A 155 35.65 12.86 5.87
C ASP A 155 35.04 11.64 6.57
N LYS A 156 35.82 10.56 6.66
CA LYS A 156 35.46 9.36 7.41
C LYS A 156 35.36 9.64 8.92
N THR A 157 36.05 10.67 9.41
CA THR A 157 35.97 11.09 10.83
C THR A 157 34.59 11.58 11.24
N LEU A 158 33.75 12.00 10.29
CA LEU A 158 32.36 12.38 10.54
C LEU A 158 31.48 11.20 10.97
N GLY A 159 31.97 9.97 10.88
CA GLY A 159 31.20 8.77 11.19
C GLY A 159 30.17 8.44 10.10
N ARG A 160 29.32 7.46 10.40
CA ARG A 160 28.37 6.89 9.44
C ARG A 160 27.04 6.59 10.11
N PHE A 161 25.96 7.10 9.53
CA PHE A 161 24.62 6.58 9.72
C PHE A 161 24.45 5.29 8.91
N PHE A 162 23.58 4.41 9.40
CA PHE A 162 23.30 3.12 8.78
C PHE A 162 21.88 3.04 8.25
N GLU A 163 20.90 3.46 9.06
CA GLU A 163 19.48 3.42 8.72
C GLU A 163 18.77 4.64 9.32
N PRO A 164 19.12 5.86 8.86
CA PRO A 164 18.54 7.08 9.41
C PRO A 164 17.08 7.24 8.99
N ILE A 165 16.25 7.65 9.94
CA ILE A 165 14.89 8.15 9.75
C ILE A 165 14.96 9.64 9.99
N VAL A 166 14.72 10.44 8.95
CA VAL A 166 14.88 11.90 9.00
C VAL A 166 13.51 12.56 9.10
N ASP A 167 13.39 13.62 9.90
CA ASP A 167 12.21 14.47 9.90
C ASP A 167 12.20 15.36 8.66
N CYS A 168 11.28 15.09 7.75
CA CYS A 168 11.10 15.87 6.52
C CYS A 168 10.14 17.05 6.70
N SER A 169 9.52 17.25 7.87
CA SER A 169 8.47 18.27 8.06
C SER A 169 8.98 19.69 7.80
N MET A 170 10.20 19.99 8.23
CA MET A 170 10.86 21.29 8.04
C MET A 170 11.27 21.56 6.59
N LEU A 171 11.44 20.51 5.78
CA LEU A 171 11.98 20.61 4.43
C LEU A 171 10.90 21.06 3.42
N GLU A 172 9.61 20.93 3.73
CA GLU A 172 8.51 21.24 2.80
C GLU A 172 8.08 22.72 2.78
N ARG A 173 8.40 23.53 3.80
CA ARG A 173 7.70 24.82 4.00
C ARG A 173 8.55 26.08 4.15
N ARG A 174 9.85 26.01 4.44
CA ARG A 174 10.73 27.19 4.59
C ARG A 174 12.16 26.90 4.16
N SER A 175 12.87 27.96 3.79
CA SER A 175 14.30 27.93 3.44
C SER A 175 15.11 27.21 4.52
N LEU A 176 16.03 26.32 4.12
CA LEU A 176 17.03 25.65 4.96
C LEU A 176 17.78 26.59 5.93
N LYS A 177 17.71 27.91 5.71
CA LYS A 177 18.34 28.96 6.50
C LYS A 177 18.04 28.95 8.00
N SER A 178 16.93 28.37 8.46
CA SER A 178 16.64 28.18 9.89
C SER A 178 16.46 26.71 10.27
N GLY A 179 16.82 25.78 9.38
CA GLY A 179 16.44 24.37 9.48
C GLY A 179 17.29 23.60 10.49
N GLU A 180 16.70 23.25 11.62
CA GLU A 180 17.15 22.12 12.41
C GLU A 180 16.68 20.83 11.73
N ILE A 181 17.60 19.86 11.60
CA ILE A 181 17.30 18.51 11.13
C ILE A 181 17.37 17.59 12.34
N ILE A 182 16.27 16.89 12.61
CA ILE A 182 16.24 15.83 13.60
C ILE A 182 16.15 14.49 12.86
N LEU A 183 16.98 13.54 13.25
CA LEU A 183 16.95 12.18 12.72
C LEU A 183 17.14 11.13 13.81
N TYR A 184 16.69 9.91 13.54
CA TYR A 184 16.91 8.73 14.36
C TYR A 184 17.66 7.68 13.56
N ASP A 185 18.80 7.19 14.05
CA ASP A 185 19.48 6.05 13.43
C ASP A 185 19.08 4.74 14.12
N LYS A 186 18.51 3.79 13.36
CA LYS A 186 18.01 2.53 13.92
C LYS A 186 19.10 1.63 14.49
N LYS A 187 20.32 1.64 13.93
CA LYS A 187 21.40 0.77 14.40
C LYS A 187 22.14 1.37 15.58
N LEU A 188 22.36 2.69 15.55
CA LEU A 188 22.94 3.42 16.67
C LEU A 188 21.92 3.63 17.81
N ARG A 189 20.63 3.34 17.56
CA ARG A 189 19.51 3.51 18.49
C ARG A 189 19.51 4.88 19.18
N ARG A 190 19.74 5.93 18.39
CA ARG A 190 20.01 7.27 18.91
C ARG A 190 19.41 8.35 18.02
N PHE A 191 18.93 9.42 18.65
CA PHE A 191 18.48 10.63 17.98
C PHE A 191 19.62 11.63 17.81
N PHE A 192 19.58 12.41 16.74
CA PHE A 192 20.54 13.47 16.45
C PHE A 192 19.79 14.74 16.06
N ARG A 193 20.28 15.88 16.53
CA ARG A 193 19.83 17.22 16.11
C ARG A 193 20.98 17.95 15.46
N ILE A 194 20.75 18.42 14.25
CA ILE A 194 21.73 19.10 13.41
C ILE A 194 21.18 20.48 13.10
N GLY A 195 21.78 21.53 13.66
CA GLY A 195 21.53 22.90 13.24
C GLY A 195 22.49 23.28 12.12
N LEU A 196 21.96 23.81 11.03
CA LEU A 196 22.76 24.27 9.89
C LEU A 196 23.32 25.68 10.10
N ASN A 197 22.59 26.54 10.81
CA ASN A 197 23.01 27.89 11.15
C ASN A 197 22.41 28.34 12.50
N PRO A 198 23.20 28.36 13.60
CA PRO A 198 24.61 28.00 13.69
C PRO A 198 24.84 26.50 13.49
N ARG A 199 26.05 26.14 13.02
CA ARG A 199 26.49 24.76 12.81
C ARG A 199 26.58 24.03 14.15
N THR A 200 25.48 23.40 14.56
CA THR A 200 25.37 22.70 15.84
C THR A 200 25.09 21.23 15.58
N PHE A 201 25.72 20.37 16.38
CA PHE A 201 25.56 18.93 16.27
C PHE A 201 25.38 18.35 17.67
N VAL A 202 24.17 17.88 17.96
CA VAL A 202 23.79 17.36 19.26
C VAL A 202 23.41 15.90 19.12
N LYS A 203 24.05 15.04 19.92
CA LYS A 203 23.71 13.63 20.02
C LYS A 203 22.79 13.43 21.22
N GLY A 204 21.64 12.82 20.99
CA GLY A 204 20.76 12.36 22.06
C GLY A 204 21.37 11.16 22.80
N PRO A 205 20.77 10.75 23.91
CA PRO A 205 21.15 9.51 24.58
C PRO A 205 20.86 8.30 23.69
N GLU A 206 21.68 7.26 23.84
CA GLU A 206 21.42 5.96 23.25
C GLU A 206 20.30 5.26 23.99
N LEU A 207 19.33 4.73 23.26
CA LEU A 207 18.26 3.95 23.85
C LEU A 207 18.81 2.62 24.37
N ASP A 208 18.35 2.21 25.55
CA ASP A 208 18.73 0.93 26.15
C ASP A 208 18.48 -0.22 25.15
N PRO A 209 19.37 -1.22 25.03
CA PRO A 209 19.13 -2.38 24.18
C PRO A 209 17.79 -3.10 24.46
N ASN A 210 17.30 -3.06 25.70
CA ASN A 210 16.03 -3.63 26.14
C ASN A 210 14.83 -2.68 25.95
N ASP A 211 15.08 -1.42 25.56
CA ASP A 211 14.02 -0.48 25.24
C ASP A 211 13.20 -1.02 24.05
N THR A 212 11.88 -0.97 24.16
CA THR A 212 10.96 -1.55 23.17
C THR A 212 10.63 -0.62 21.99
N HIS A 213 11.05 0.65 22.03
CA HIS A 213 10.78 1.62 20.99
C HIS A 213 11.56 1.24 19.72
N GLU A 214 10.82 1.12 18.63
CA GLU A 214 11.30 0.96 17.28
C GLU A 214 10.62 2.03 16.40
N PRO A 215 11.14 3.27 16.44
CA PRO A 215 10.66 4.36 15.59
C PRO A 215 10.65 3.96 14.12
N VAL A 216 9.57 4.29 13.43
CA VAL A 216 9.44 4.10 11.97
C VAL A 216 9.28 5.40 11.21
N GLN A 217 8.85 6.47 11.88
CA GLN A 217 8.66 7.80 11.29
C GLN A 217 8.75 8.86 12.40
N ILE A 218 9.28 10.03 12.06
CA ILE A 218 9.46 11.15 13.00
C ILE A 218 8.94 12.46 12.38
N GLY A 219 8.50 13.37 13.23
CA GLY A 219 7.96 14.67 12.85
C GLY A 219 6.59 14.60 12.18
N GLN A 220 6.53 14.80 10.87
CA GLN A 220 5.28 14.71 10.12
C GLN A 220 4.86 13.26 9.94
N LEU A 221 3.93 12.81 10.79
CA LEU A 221 3.41 11.46 10.76
C LEU A 221 2.28 11.34 9.73
N ASN A 222 2.62 10.95 8.51
CA ASN A 222 1.69 10.72 7.42
C ASN A 222 2.07 9.46 6.62
N LYS A 223 1.06 8.77 6.10
CA LYS A 223 1.22 7.71 5.11
C LYS A 223 0.16 7.86 4.05
N ASN A 224 0.54 7.83 2.77
CA ASN A 224 -0.38 8.00 1.65
C ASN A 224 -1.28 9.24 1.84
N GLN A 225 -0.66 10.41 2.04
CA GLN A 225 -1.35 11.66 2.39
C GLN A 225 -2.42 12.09 1.36
N LEU A 226 -2.30 11.64 0.11
CA LEU A 226 -3.33 11.85 -0.91
C LEU A 226 -4.63 11.13 -0.61
N MET A 227 -4.63 10.08 0.23
CA MET A 227 -5.81 9.29 0.56
C MET A 227 -6.55 9.78 1.81
N LEU A 228 -5.84 10.47 2.71
CA LEU A 228 -6.38 10.88 4.00
C LEU A 228 -6.01 12.34 4.28
N GLN A 229 -7.02 13.18 4.35
CA GLN A 229 -6.91 14.54 4.83
C GLN A 229 -7.28 14.59 6.30
N LEU A 230 -6.39 15.10 7.14
CA LEU A 230 -6.63 15.36 8.55
C LEU A 230 -6.45 16.85 8.84
N ALA A 231 -7.47 17.48 9.43
CA ALA A 231 -7.45 18.88 9.80
C ALA A 231 -8.07 19.09 11.19
N TRP A 232 -7.58 20.11 11.88
CA TRP A 232 -8.25 20.70 13.03
C TRP A 232 -8.71 22.10 12.61
N SER A 233 -9.87 22.53 13.06
CA SER A 233 -10.32 23.91 12.91
C SER A 233 -10.51 24.52 14.30
N PRO A 234 -9.99 25.73 14.55
CA PRO A 234 -10.22 26.43 15.81
C PRO A 234 -11.70 26.79 15.99
N PRO A 235 -12.10 27.12 17.23
CA PRO A 235 -13.40 27.71 17.50
C PRO A 235 -13.58 29.02 16.74
N GLU A 236 -14.82 29.31 16.34
CA GLU A 236 -15.21 30.56 15.71
C GLU A 236 -16.15 31.34 16.63
N PHE A 237 -15.80 32.57 16.97
CA PHE A 237 -16.60 33.44 17.84
C PHE A 237 -17.41 34.45 17.02
N LYS A 238 -18.57 34.87 17.53
CA LYS A 238 -19.35 35.98 16.99
C LYS A 238 -18.49 37.23 17.04
N THR A 239 -17.99 37.67 15.89
CA THR A 239 -17.39 38.99 15.77
C THR A 239 -18.45 40.03 16.06
N SER A 240 -18.17 40.90 17.05
CA SER A 240 -18.94 42.10 17.32
C SER A 240 -19.23 42.86 16.02
N ALA A 241 -20.45 43.35 15.85
CA ALA A 241 -20.92 44.09 14.68
C ALA A 241 -20.12 45.38 14.39
N LEU A 242 -19.17 45.76 15.25
CA LEU A 242 -18.31 46.93 15.12
C LEU A 242 -17.32 46.89 13.94
N TYR A 243 -17.10 45.75 13.27
CA TYR A 243 -16.26 45.67 12.06
C TYR A 243 -17.01 45.04 10.88
N PRO A 244 -17.95 45.77 10.25
CA PRO A 244 -18.82 45.20 9.23
C PRO A 244 -18.16 45.01 7.85
N ASN A 245 -17.05 45.68 7.50
CA ASN A 245 -16.74 45.87 6.06
C ASN A 245 -15.29 45.89 5.57
N THR A 246 -14.30 45.34 6.28
CA THR A 246 -12.92 45.26 5.74
C THR A 246 -12.48 43.81 5.49
N ALA A 247 -11.76 43.59 4.38
CA ALA A 247 -11.08 42.33 4.03
C ALA A 247 -10.13 41.81 5.13
N MET A 248 -9.87 42.63 6.16
CA MET A 248 -9.23 42.28 7.43
C MET A 248 -10.04 41.33 8.34
N ARG A 249 -11.30 41.00 7.99
CA ARG A 249 -12.15 40.05 8.75
C ARG A 249 -11.52 38.66 8.96
N SER A 250 -10.64 38.21 8.07
CA SER A 250 -9.97 36.90 8.21
C SER A 250 -8.79 36.93 9.19
N TYR A 251 -8.19 38.10 9.44
CA TYR A 251 -6.98 38.24 10.26
C TYR A 251 -7.29 38.51 11.75
N TYR A 252 -8.40 39.19 12.08
CA TYR A 252 -8.70 39.66 13.44
C TYR A 252 -9.82 38.89 14.15
N ARG A 253 -10.00 37.60 13.87
CA ARG A 253 -10.79 36.76 14.78
C ARG A 253 -10.04 36.72 16.11
N ARG A 254 -10.72 36.98 17.24
CA ARG A 254 -10.34 36.46 18.58
C ARG A 254 -10.26 34.94 18.44
N SER A 255 -9.14 34.49 17.91
CA SER A 255 -8.83 33.10 17.70
C SER A 255 -7.60 32.91 18.56
N VAL A 256 -7.70 31.96 19.50
CA VAL A 256 -6.49 31.34 20.05
C VAL A 256 -5.66 30.98 18.83
N THR A 257 -4.56 31.68 18.57
CA THR A 257 -3.78 31.53 17.33
C THR A 257 -3.24 30.11 17.36
N PRO A 258 -3.88 29.18 16.64
CA PRO A 258 -3.55 27.80 16.79
C PRO A 258 -2.37 27.55 15.88
N VAL A 259 -1.22 27.32 16.47
CA VAL A 259 -0.05 26.97 15.68
C VAL A 259 -0.13 25.48 15.39
N GLN A 260 -0.84 25.14 14.31
CA GLN A 260 -0.78 23.82 13.69
C GLN A 260 0.53 23.67 12.94
N SER A 261 1.65 23.62 13.66
CA SER A 261 2.92 23.28 13.04
C SER A 261 3.79 22.50 14.02
N SER A 262 4.15 21.27 13.63
CA SER A 262 5.20 20.47 14.28
C SER A 262 6.52 21.21 14.34
N GLU A 263 6.72 22.21 13.48
CA GLU A 263 7.96 22.97 13.34
C GLU A 263 8.24 23.82 14.59
N THR A 264 7.23 24.48 15.15
CA THR A 264 7.42 25.53 16.18
C THR A 264 7.27 25.06 17.62
N GLY A 265 6.83 23.82 17.85
CA GLY A 265 6.63 23.29 19.20
C GLY A 265 7.90 22.68 19.82
N GLN A 266 7.93 22.59 21.15
CA GLN A 266 9.01 21.94 21.92
C GLN A 266 9.18 20.45 21.59
N TYR A 267 8.08 19.78 21.23
CA TYR A 267 8.07 18.34 20.98
C TYR A 267 7.94 17.99 19.50
N LEU A 268 8.61 16.90 19.12
CA LEU A 268 8.50 16.22 17.83
C LEU A 268 7.72 14.92 18.00
N LEU A 269 6.85 14.57 17.05
CA LEU A 269 6.12 13.29 17.10
C LEU A 269 7.00 12.14 16.64
N ILE A 270 6.94 11.01 17.34
CA ILE A 270 7.60 9.76 16.96
C ILE A 270 6.54 8.69 16.81
N LEU A 271 6.47 8.06 15.64
CA LEU A 271 5.61 6.91 15.39
C LEU A 271 6.41 5.63 15.53
N ASP A 272 6.01 4.81 16.48
CA ASP A 272 6.56 3.49 16.72
C ASP A 272 5.93 2.42 15.81
N LYS A 273 6.65 1.32 15.55
CA LYS A 273 6.13 0.17 14.77
C LYS A 273 4.80 -0.39 15.31
N THR A 274 4.55 -0.26 16.61
CA THR A 274 3.34 -0.76 17.29
C THR A 274 2.13 0.14 17.02
N GLY A 275 2.34 1.32 16.40
CA GLY A 275 1.33 2.35 16.22
C GLY A 275 1.20 3.29 17.42
N ARG A 276 2.03 3.14 18.46
CA ARG A 276 2.18 4.13 19.53
C ARG A 276 2.81 5.41 18.98
N ILE A 277 2.34 6.54 19.47
CA ILE A 277 2.84 7.86 19.11
C ILE A 277 3.39 8.50 20.38
N ASP A 278 4.66 8.85 20.35
CA ASP A 278 5.39 9.45 21.47
C ASP A 278 5.82 10.88 21.15
N LEU A 279 6.07 11.67 22.19
CA LEU A 279 6.67 13.00 22.13
C LEU A 279 8.18 12.88 22.38
N LEU A 280 8.98 13.35 21.44
CA LEU A 280 10.42 13.57 21.62
C LEU A 280 10.64 15.04 21.94
N ASP A 281 11.27 15.34 23.07
CA ASP A 281 11.72 16.69 23.39
C ASP A 281 12.89 17.06 22.45
N LYS A 282 12.75 18.16 21.70
CA LYS A 282 13.73 18.55 20.67
C LYS A 282 15.06 19.00 21.24
N GLU A 283 15.10 19.49 22.48
CA GLU A 283 16.31 20.01 23.10
C GLU A 283 17.16 18.88 23.68
N THR A 284 16.51 17.97 24.43
CA THR A 284 17.16 16.85 25.11
C THR A 284 17.28 15.60 24.23
N LEU A 285 16.48 15.50 23.17
CA LEU A 285 16.37 14.33 22.31
C LEU A 285 15.98 13.06 23.07
N THR A 286 15.15 13.22 24.11
CA THR A 286 14.58 12.14 24.91
C THR A 286 13.07 12.03 24.74
N PHE A 287 12.53 10.84 24.95
CA PHE A 287 11.08 10.65 24.99
C PHE A 287 10.50 11.33 26.23
N ALA A 288 9.67 12.36 26.01
CA ALA A 288 9.05 13.14 27.07
C ALA A 288 7.78 12.46 27.61
N ALA A 289 6.92 11.98 26.72
CA ALA A 289 5.65 11.35 27.08
C ALA A 289 5.03 10.56 25.91
N VAL A 290 3.99 9.78 26.20
CA VAL A 290 3.13 9.18 25.19
C VAL A 290 2.13 10.22 24.70
N ALA A 291 2.10 10.50 23.40
CA ALA A 291 1.17 11.44 22.79
C ALA A 291 -0.18 10.79 22.42
N GLY A 292 -0.19 9.48 22.16
CA GLY A 292 -1.38 8.73 21.78
C GLY A 292 -1.04 7.48 20.97
N ARG A 293 -1.98 7.06 20.11
CA ARG A 293 -1.83 5.91 19.19
C ARG A 293 -2.54 6.15 17.87
N LEU A 294 -2.16 5.41 16.84
CA LEU A 294 -2.95 5.33 15.62
C LEU A 294 -4.35 4.78 15.92
N PRO A 295 -5.43 5.44 15.47
CA PRO A 295 -6.79 4.98 15.72
C PRO A 295 -7.08 3.62 15.07
N GLU A 296 -7.68 2.72 15.84
CA GLU A 296 -8.13 1.44 15.30
C GLU A 296 -9.26 1.64 14.29
N THR A 297 -9.24 0.85 13.22
CA THR A 297 -10.24 0.89 12.15
C THR A 297 -10.99 -0.43 12.09
N GLU A 298 -12.32 -0.37 11.98
CA GLU A 298 -13.14 -1.56 11.88
C GLU A 298 -13.27 -2.00 10.42
N THR A 299 -12.73 -3.17 10.09
CA THR A 299 -12.94 -3.77 8.76
C THR A 299 -14.28 -4.50 8.69
N LEU A 300 -14.63 -5.04 7.51
CA LEU A 300 -15.87 -5.82 7.34
C LEU A 300 -16.05 -6.96 8.36
N PHE A 301 -14.97 -7.67 8.69
CA PHE A 301 -14.99 -8.76 9.68
C PHE A 301 -14.64 -8.28 11.09
N GLY A 302 -14.49 -6.97 11.28
CA GLY A 302 -13.94 -6.38 12.49
C GLY A 302 -12.41 -6.29 12.49
N SER A 303 -11.89 -5.60 13.48
CA SER A 303 -10.49 -5.66 13.88
C SER A 303 -10.46 -5.42 15.39
N GLU A 304 -9.67 -6.22 16.10
CA GLU A 304 -9.22 -5.93 17.48
C GLU A 304 -7.72 -5.67 17.52
N ARG A 305 -7.08 -5.62 16.36
CA ARG A 305 -5.65 -5.37 16.30
C ARG A 305 -5.41 -3.86 16.38
N PRO A 306 -4.43 -3.43 17.18
CA PRO A 306 -4.01 -2.04 17.18
C PRO A 306 -3.62 -1.65 15.75
N ALA A 307 -4.03 -0.45 15.35
CA ALA A 307 -3.58 0.14 14.10
C ALA A 307 -2.06 0.30 14.17
N THR A 308 -1.36 -0.26 13.18
CA THR A 308 0.10 -0.15 13.06
C THR A 308 0.42 0.42 11.69
N PRO A 309 1.58 1.07 11.51
CA PRO A 309 1.99 1.62 10.23
C PRO A 309 1.96 0.59 9.09
N LYS A 310 2.22 -0.68 9.42
CA LYS A 310 2.16 -1.82 8.51
C LYS A 310 0.72 -2.22 8.14
N ASN A 311 -0.23 -2.13 9.06
CA ASN A 311 -1.60 -2.63 8.87
C ASN A 311 -2.61 -1.55 8.45
N THR A 312 -2.25 -0.27 8.47
CA THR A 312 -3.08 0.84 7.97
C THR A 312 -2.70 1.21 6.54
N LEU A 313 -3.71 1.45 5.70
CA LEU A 313 -3.49 1.90 4.32
C LEU A 313 -2.96 3.33 4.28
N SER A 314 -3.52 4.19 5.12
CA SER A 314 -3.12 5.59 5.27
C SER A 314 -3.30 6.00 6.73
N TYR A 315 -2.51 6.94 7.21
CA TYR A 315 -2.68 7.57 8.50
C TYR A 315 -2.16 9.00 8.47
N GLY A 316 -2.60 9.78 9.45
CA GLY A 316 -2.10 11.12 9.72
C GLY A 316 -2.15 11.39 11.20
N ALA A 317 -1.14 12.08 11.75
CA ALA A 317 -1.19 12.61 13.10
C ALA A 317 -0.60 14.03 13.15
N LYS A 318 -1.22 14.91 13.93
CA LYS A 318 -0.82 16.31 14.08
C LYS A 318 -0.89 16.74 15.54
N THR A 319 0.18 17.35 16.03
CA THR A 319 0.18 18.03 17.33
C THR A 319 -0.63 19.31 17.27
N ILE A 320 -1.29 19.63 18.37
CA ILE A 320 -1.96 20.92 18.57
C ILE A 320 -1.24 21.64 19.70
N TYR A 321 -0.72 22.81 19.36
CA TYR A 321 -0.10 23.75 20.30
C TYR A 321 -0.98 24.98 20.45
N LEU A 322 -1.17 25.43 21.69
CA LEU A 322 -1.94 26.61 22.01
C LEU A 322 -1.02 27.65 22.64
N GLY A 323 -1.03 28.86 22.10
CA GLY A 323 -0.44 30.03 22.75
C GLY A 323 -1.42 30.66 23.75
N PRO A 324 -0.94 31.58 24.61
CA PRO A 324 -1.83 32.41 25.40
C PRO A 324 -2.83 33.15 24.49
N PRO A 325 -4.09 33.31 24.92
CA PRO A 325 -5.06 34.08 24.16
C PRO A 325 -4.57 35.51 24.02
N ARG A 326 -4.43 36.00 22.77
CA ARG A 326 -4.10 37.40 22.51
C ARG A 326 -5.37 38.25 22.47
N SER A 327 -5.33 39.43 23.09
CA SER A 327 -6.42 40.40 22.90
C SER A 327 -6.28 41.00 21.49
N VAL A 328 -7.37 41.55 20.95
CA VAL A 328 -7.35 42.19 19.62
C VAL A 328 -6.39 43.38 19.61
N GLU A 329 -6.27 44.07 20.75
CA GLU A 329 -5.36 45.20 20.95
C GLU A 329 -3.90 44.76 20.86
N THR A 330 -3.53 43.59 21.40
CA THR A 330 -2.14 43.07 21.34
C THR A 330 -1.69 42.61 19.96
N VAL A 331 -2.61 42.44 19.01
CA VAL A 331 -2.28 42.05 17.63
C VAL A 331 -1.95 43.28 16.77
N LEU A 332 -2.43 44.46 17.17
CA LEU A 332 -2.21 45.71 16.44
C LEU A 332 -0.84 46.35 16.74
N ASP A 333 -0.26 46.06 17.90
CA ASP A 333 1.13 46.44 18.20
C ASP A 333 2.08 45.47 17.46
N GLU A 334 2.65 45.92 16.35
CA GLU A 334 3.49 45.16 15.41
C GLU A 334 4.83 44.65 15.98
N GLU A 335 5.12 44.90 17.26
CA GLU A 335 6.29 44.31 17.90
C GLU A 335 6.07 42.80 18.01
N THR A 336 6.72 42.04 17.11
CA THR A 336 6.76 40.58 17.13
C THR A 336 7.12 40.12 18.54
N PRO A 337 6.16 39.62 19.33
CA PRO A 337 6.46 39.34 20.73
C PRO A 337 7.53 38.26 20.78
N GLU A 338 8.52 38.50 21.63
CA GLU A 338 9.56 37.53 21.99
C GLU A 338 8.91 36.15 22.21
N SER A 339 9.44 35.15 21.50
CA SER A 339 9.03 33.74 21.48
C SER A 339 7.79 33.40 22.32
N VAL A 340 6.60 33.41 21.70
CA VAL A 340 5.39 32.93 22.37
C VAL A 340 5.62 31.49 22.83
N THR A 341 5.58 31.27 24.14
CA THR A 341 5.65 29.93 24.72
C THR A 341 4.39 29.16 24.33
N LEU A 342 4.50 28.32 23.32
CA LEU A 342 3.44 27.45 22.85
C LEU A 342 3.32 26.23 23.78
N ARG A 343 2.15 26.02 24.38
CA ARG A 343 1.89 24.85 25.22
C ARG A 343 1.32 23.71 24.38
N TYR A 344 1.92 22.53 24.51
CA TYR A 344 1.36 21.30 23.94
C TYR A 344 0.00 21.02 24.58
N SER A 345 -1.04 20.91 23.75
CA SER A 345 -2.42 20.71 24.22
C SER A 345 -2.99 19.34 23.87
N GLY A 346 -2.32 18.62 22.96
CA GLY A 346 -2.68 17.26 22.59
C GLY A 346 -2.36 16.92 21.14
N LEU A 347 -2.93 15.81 20.69
CA LEU A 347 -2.70 15.23 19.38
C LEU A 347 -4.03 14.87 18.73
N ILE A 348 -4.14 15.12 17.42
CA ILE A 348 -5.18 14.51 16.59
C ILE A 348 -4.55 13.45 15.72
N ALA A 349 -5.21 12.29 15.60
CA ALA A 349 -4.76 11.21 14.74
C ALA A 349 -5.93 10.62 13.97
N ALA A 350 -5.64 10.15 12.75
CA ALA A 350 -6.59 9.44 11.92
C ALA A 350 -5.91 8.26 11.22
N SER A 351 -6.68 7.22 10.92
CA SER A 351 -6.22 6.02 10.24
C SER A 351 -7.29 5.51 9.30
N LEU A 352 -6.84 5.09 8.13
CA LEU A 352 -7.63 4.42 7.11
C LEU A 352 -7.29 2.93 7.13
N SER A 353 -8.34 2.12 7.25
CA SER A 353 -8.29 0.67 7.18
C SER A 353 -7.57 0.17 5.94
N ARG A 354 -7.03 -1.04 6.03
CA ARG A 354 -6.22 -1.67 4.99
C ARG A 354 -6.91 -1.77 3.62
N ASP A 355 -8.20 -2.07 3.62
CA ASP A 355 -9.06 -2.17 2.43
C ASP A 355 -9.52 -0.79 1.93
N GLY A 356 -9.30 0.27 2.72
CA GLY A 356 -9.69 1.64 2.41
C GLY A 356 -11.17 1.93 2.67
N MET A 357 -11.87 1.06 3.39
CA MET A 357 -13.35 1.08 3.51
C MET A 357 -13.86 1.63 4.85
N ALA A 358 -12.96 1.87 5.80
CA ALA A 358 -13.27 2.40 7.11
C ALA A 358 -12.21 3.42 7.57
N LEU A 359 -12.69 4.59 7.98
CA LEU A 359 -11.91 5.67 8.55
C LEU A 359 -12.18 5.80 10.05
N SER A 360 -11.12 6.01 10.83
CA SER A 360 -11.18 6.29 12.25
C SER A 360 -10.35 7.52 12.58
N ALA A 361 -10.85 8.38 13.46
CA ALA A 361 -10.15 9.55 13.96
C ALA A 361 -10.30 9.62 15.47
N THR A 362 -9.28 10.16 16.15
CA THR A 362 -9.23 10.25 17.60
C THR A 362 -8.50 11.52 18.02
N VAL A 363 -8.94 12.09 19.13
CA VAL A 363 -8.26 13.18 19.81
C VAL A 363 -7.66 12.66 21.11
N TYR A 364 -6.40 12.98 21.33
CA TYR A 364 -5.66 12.71 22.56
C TYR A 364 -5.35 14.02 23.26
N ASP A 365 -5.50 14.07 24.57
CA ASP A 365 -5.11 15.22 25.37
C ASP A 365 -3.59 15.32 25.56
N GLU A 366 -3.17 16.32 26.33
CA GLU A 366 -1.77 16.55 26.70
C GLU A 366 -1.09 15.36 27.40
N LYS A 367 -1.87 14.43 27.99
CA LYS A 367 -1.37 13.23 28.68
C LYS A 367 -1.39 11.99 27.78
N GLY A 368 -1.75 12.16 26.50
CA GLY A 368 -1.94 11.08 25.55
C GLY A 368 -3.17 10.20 25.83
N GLN A 369 -4.09 10.66 26.68
CA GLN A 369 -5.33 9.95 26.95
C GLN A 369 -6.37 10.33 25.90
N MET A 370 -7.14 9.34 25.44
CA MET A 370 -8.21 9.56 24.48
C MET A 370 -9.29 10.44 25.13
N LYS A 371 -9.49 11.66 24.60
CA LYS A 371 -10.59 12.54 24.99
C LYS A 371 -11.85 12.15 24.21
N GLY A 372 -12.87 11.70 24.94
CA GLY A 372 -14.24 11.62 24.44
C GLY A 372 -14.51 10.48 23.44
N LEU A 373 -15.04 9.38 23.95
CA LEU A 373 -15.87 8.44 23.17
C LEU A 373 -17.36 8.85 23.16
N THR A 374 -17.71 10.00 23.75
CA THR A 374 -19.07 10.22 24.29
C THR A 374 -19.93 11.23 23.55
N TYR A 375 -19.46 11.93 22.52
CA TYR A 375 -20.30 12.89 21.79
C TYR A 375 -20.39 12.59 20.29
N ARG A 376 -21.57 12.09 19.89
CA ARG A 376 -22.13 12.06 18.52
C ARG A 376 -21.33 11.42 17.38
N ALA A 377 -20.27 10.65 17.64
CA ALA A 377 -19.96 9.53 16.74
C ALA A 377 -21.18 8.60 16.79
N SER A 378 -22.00 8.60 15.74
CA SER A 378 -23.25 7.87 15.64
C SER A 378 -23.20 6.53 16.38
N ARG A 379 -24.14 6.37 17.31
CA ARG A 379 -24.26 5.30 18.31
C ARG A 379 -24.38 3.86 17.74
N ARG A 380 -24.04 3.65 16.47
CA ARG A 380 -23.78 2.35 15.85
C ARG A 380 -22.30 2.25 15.53
N ARG A 381 -21.48 2.15 16.59
CA ARG A 381 -20.07 1.77 16.47
C ARG A 381 -19.92 0.44 15.70
N SER A 382 -20.91 -0.45 15.74
CA SER A 382 -20.76 -1.84 15.29
C SER A 382 -20.88 -2.14 13.79
N ASP A 383 -21.10 -1.18 12.89
CA ASP A 383 -21.37 -1.55 11.48
C ASP A 383 -20.73 -0.65 10.40
N LYS A 384 -19.84 0.31 10.71
CA LYS A 384 -19.26 1.19 9.66
C LYS A 384 -18.63 0.42 8.50
N GLY A 385 -17.83 -0.60 8.81
CA GLY A 385 -17.27 -1.50 7.80
C GLY A 385 -18.36 -2.22 6.99
N LYS A 386 -19.44 -2.72 7.62
CA LYS A 386 -20.55 -3.34 6.89
C LYS A 386 -21.34 -2.34 6.05
N THR A 387 -21.52 -1.12 6.53
CA THR A 387 -22.20 -0.05 5.80
C THR A 387 -21.43 0.33 4.54
N ALA A 388 -20.09 0.26 4.54
CA ALA A 388 -19.29 0.49 3.34
C ALA A 388 -19.54 -0.54 2.23
N TYR A 389 -19.75 -1.80 2.62
CA TYR A 389 -19.95 -2.92 1.69
C TYR A 389 -21.42 -3.14 1.31
N PHE A 390 -22.35 -2.79 2.19
CA PHE A 390 -23.76 -3.17 2.04
C PHE A 390 -24.76 -2.03 2.27
N GLY A 391 -24.31 -0.89 2.79
CA GLY A 391 -25.17 0.23 3.18
C GLY A 391 -25.45 1.24 2.09
N SER A 392 -24.64 1.30 1.02
CA SER A 392 -24.87 2.23 -0.09
C SER A 392 -25.42 1.56 -1.36
N PRO A 393 -26.14 2.31 -2.21
CA PRO A 393 -26.59 1.80 -3.50
C PRO A 393 -25.43 1.22 -4.30
N TRP A 394 -25.64 0.03 -4.87
CA TRP A 394 -24.65 -0.75 -5.64
C TRP A 394 -23.45 -1.30 -4.85
N ALA A 395 -23.21 -0.91 -3.60
CA ALA A 395 -22.13 -1.52 -2.82
C ALA A 395 -22.29 -3.04 -2.64
N PRO A 396 -23.49 -3.59 -2.38
CA PRO A 396 -23.68 -5.04 -2.37
C PRO A 396 -23.31 -5.71 -3.70
N ALA A 397 -23.68 -5.07 -4.83
CA ALA A 397 -23.39 -5.60 -6.15
C ALA A 397 -21.88 -5.58 -6.45
N SER A 398 -21.19 -4.46 -6.18
CA SER A 398 -19.73 -4.37 -6.34
C SER A 398 -18.98 -5.34 -5.42
N SER A 399 -19.47 -5.53 -4.18
CA SER A 399 -18.93 -6.51 -3.24
C SER A 399 -19.13 -7.95 -3.73
N LEU A 400 -20.31 -8.27 -4.25
CA LEU A 400 -20.61 -9.58 -4.82
C LEU A 400 -19.76 -9.86 -6.07
N VAL A 401 -19.66 -8.91 -7.01
CA VAL A 401 -18.82 -9.05 -8.20
C VAL A 401 -17.35 -9.23 -7.81
N LYS A 402 -16.86 -8.45 -6.83
CA LYS A 402 -15.52 -8.63 -6.27
C LYS A 402 -15.32 -10.03 -5.69
N TYR A 403 -16.28 -10.52 -4.89
CA TYR A 403 -16.22 -11.86 -4.31
C TYR A 403 -16.23 -12.97 -5.37
N ILE A 404 -17.05 -12.83 -6.42
CA ILE A 404 -17.05 -13.74 -7.56
C ILE A 404 -15.70 -13.71 -8.29
N ALA A 405 -15.14 -12.53 -8.55
CA ALA A 405 -13.82 -12.39 -9.15
C ALA A 405 -12.73 -13.07 -8.31
N GLU A 406 -12.79 -12.90 -6.98
CA GLU A 406 -11.90 -13.58 -6.04
C GLU A 406 -12.07 -15.10 -6.05
N SER A 407 -13.26 -15.61 -6.37
CA SER A 407 -13.52 -17.05 -6.49
C SER A 407 -12.94 -17.68 -7.77
N PHE A 408 -12.62 -16.89 -8.79
CA PHE A 408 -11.88 -17.35 -9.98
C PHE A 408 -10.36 -17.42 -9.74
N HIS A 409 -9.88 -16.89 -8.61
CA HIS A 409 -8.48 -16.93 -8.25
C HIS A 409 -8.04 -18.37 -7.88
N PRO A 410 -6.81 -18.79 -8.23
CA PRO A 410 -6.29 -20.10 -7.87
C PRO A 410 -6.45 -20.46 -6.39
N PRO A 411 -7.12 -21.57 -6.03
CA PRO A 411 -7.34 -21.96 -4.65
C PRO A 411 -6.06 -22.03 -3.81
N ILE A 412 -4.96 -22.58 -4.37
CA ILE A 412 -3.67 -22.66 -3.66
C ILE A 412 -3.13 -21.28 -3.29
N LEU A 413 -3.31 -20.28 -4.16
CA LEU A 413 -2.88 -18.91 -3.91
C LEU A 413 -3.82 -18.18 -2.94
N SER A 414 -5.10 -18.55 -2.89
CA SER A 414 -6.04 -18.05 -1.88
C SER A 414 -5.69 -18.57 -0.48
N VAL A 415 -5.28 -19.85 -0.35
CA VAL A 415 -4.71 -20.39 0.90
C VAL A 415 -3.41 -19.68 1.26
N ALA A 416 -2.51 -19.49 0.30
CA ALA A 416 -1.29 -18.72 0.56
C ALA A 416 -1.60 -17.30 1.03
N SER A 417 -2.60 -16.63 0.44
CA SER A 417 -3.06 -15.29 0.83
C SER A 417 -3.63 -15.26 2.25
N PHE A 418 -4.34 -16.32 2.66
CA PHE A 418 -4.81 -16.48 4.05
C PHE A 418 -3.64 -16.57 5.02
N LEU A 419 -2.69 -17.49 4.77
CA LEU A 419 -1.55 -17.76 5.65
C LEU A 419 -0.58 -16.57 5.75
N THR A 420 -0.44 -15.80 4.69
CA THR A 420 0.50 -14.66 4.60
C THR A 420 -0.18 -13.31 4.85
N ALA A 421 -1.47 -13.29 5.22
CA ALA A 421 -2.26 -12.06 5.29
C ALA A 421 -1.62 -11.00 6.21
N THR A 422 -0.97 -11.41 7.31
CA THR A 422 -0.36 -10.51 8.30
C THR A 422 1.06 -10.07 7.93
N SER A 423 1.68 -10.73 6.95
CA SER A 423 3.06 -10.48 6.56
C SER A 423 3.19 -9.28 5.63
N PHE A 424 2.15 -8.97 4.84
CA PHE A 424 2.14 -7.87 3.90
C PHE A 424 1.81 -6.54 4.55
N GLU A 425 2.43 -5.46 4.06
CA GLU A 425 2.01 -4.09 4.33
C GLU A 425 0.65 -3.78 3.65
N ALA A 426 -0.16 -2.91 4.25
CA ALA A 426 -1.49 -2.54 3.76
C ALA A 426 -1.52 -2.07 2.30
N GLY A 427 -0.63 -1.14 1.94
CA GLY A 427 -0.53 -0.59 0.58
C GLY A 427 -0.12 -1.63 -0.46
N ALA A 428 0.80 -2.54 -0.11
CA ALA A 428 1.24 -3.62 -1.00
C ALA A 428 0.08 -4.53 -1.44
N GLY A 429 -0.99 -4.60 -0.65
CA GLY A 429 -2.12 -5.47 -0.96
C GLY A 429 -2.98 -5.06 -2.15
N HIS A 430 -2.94 -3.80 -2.53
CA HIS A 430 -3.61 -3.31 -3.74
C HIS A 430 -2.78 -3.54 -5.00
N ARG A 431 -1.54 -4.03 -4.87
CA ARG A 431 -0.61 -4.32 -5.98
C ARG A 431 -0.40 -5.82 -6.21
N GLY A 432 -0.93 -6.66 -5.33
CA GLY A 432 -0.77 -8.10 -5.40
C GLY A 432 -1.51 -8.70 -6.58
N LEU A 433 -0.76 -9.28 -7.52
CA LEU A 433 -1.33 -9.99 -8.68
C LEU A 433 -1.71 -11.44 -8.32
N PHE A 434 -0.81 -12.14 -7.60
CA PHE A 434 -0.96 -13.55 -7.24
C PHE A 434 -1.36 -13.78 -5.78
N LEU A 435 -0.88 -12.94 -4.87
CA LEU A 435 -1.28 -12.99 -3.47
C LEU A 435 -2.21 -11.82 -3.24
N LEU A 436 -3.40 -12.12 -2.73
CA LEU A 436 -4.49 -11.18 -2.58
C LEU A 436 -4.70 -10.89 -1.09
N PRO A 437 -3.82 -10.11 -0.45
CA PRO A 437 -3.95 -9.84 0.98
C PRO A 437 -5.18 -8.97 1.28
N ASN A 438 -5.80 -8.32 0.29
CA ASN A 438 -7.06 -7.58 0.49
C ASN A 438 -8.29 -8.35 -0.02
N SER A 439 -8.19 -9.68 -0.17
CA SER A 439 -9.34 -10.57 -0.45
C SER A 439 -10.20 -10.81 0.80
N PHE A 440 -11.46 -11.20 0.62
CA PHE A 440 -12.34 -11.54 1.75
C PHE A 440 -11.73 -12.63 2.64
N ILE A 441 -11.09 -13.63 2.02
CA ILE A 441 -10.39 -14.72 2.70
C ILE A 441 -9.24 -14.17 3.56
N ALA A 442 -8.38 -13.32 2.98
CA ALA A 442 -7.25 -12.75 3.70
C ALA A 442 -7.69 -11.73 4.78
N MET A 443 -8.80 -11.02 4.57
CA MET A 443 -9.39 -10.16 5.59
C MET A 443 -9.85 -10.99 6.80
N LYS A 444 -10.54 -12.11 6.57
CA LYS A 444 -10.95 -13.01 7.67
C LYS A 444 -9.76 -13.63 8.40
N ALA A 445 -8.67 -13.95 7.70
CA ALA A 445 -7.44 -14.46 8.31
C ALA A 445 -6.87 -13.51 9.39
N ARG A 446 -7.02 -12.21 9.17
CA ARG A 446 -6.50 -11.16 10.07
C ARG A 446 -7.41 -10.83 11.23
N ASP A 447 -8.65 -11.29 11.18
CA ASP A 447 -9.61 -11.08 12.25
C ASP A 447 -8.97 -11.53 13.58
N GLY A 448 -8.88 -10.59 14.53
CA GLY A 448 -8.21 -10.83 15.80
C GLY A 448 -9.11 -11.50 16.83
N ARG A 449 -10.43 -11.43 16.60
CA ARG A 449 -11.47 -11.78 17.57
C ARG A 449 -11.60 -13.29 17.74
N ASP A 450 -11.51 -13.99 16.62
CA ASP A 450 -11.80 -15.42 16.56
C ASP A 450 -10.51 -16.26 16.70
N PRO A 451 -10.59 -17.44 17.34
CA PRO A 451 -9.51 -18.40 17.33
C PRO A 451 -9.18 -18.85 15.89
N MET A 452 -7.96 -19.33 15.68
CA MET A 452 -7.45 -19.65 14.34
C MET A 452 -8.31 -20.69 13.59
N TYR A 453 -8.90 -21.67 14.30
CA TYR A 453 -9.72 -22.71 13.67
C TYR A 453 -11.05 -22.16 13.14
N GLU A 454 -11.69 -21.21 13.83
CA GLU A 454 -12.92 -20.56 13.36
C GLU A 454 -12.63 -19.71 12.13
N ARG A 455 -11.53 -18.96 12.16
CA ARG A 455 -11.06 -18.21 10.98
C ARG A 455 -10.81 -19.11 9.79
N ALA A 456 -10.17 -20.26 10.00
CA ALA A 456 -9.93 -21.24 8.95
C ALA A 456 -11.24 -21.83 8.40
N LEU A 457 -12.21 -22.14 9.27
CA LEU A 457 -13.51 -22.65 8.86
C LEU A 457 -14.29 -21.61 8.04
N TYR A 458 -14.34 -20.35 8.48
CA TYR A 458 -14.96 -19.27 7.72
C TYR A 458 -14.24 -19.02 6.39
N ALA A 459 -12.91 -19.05 6.37
CA ALA A 459 -12.15 -18.95 5.13
C ALA A 459 -12.49 -20.10 4.17
N LEU A 460 -12.66 -21.32 4.66
CA LEU A 460 -13.11 -22.46 3.85
C LEU A 460 -14.52 -22.26 3.29
N MET A 461 -15.45 -21.70 4.08
CA MET A 461 -16.78 -21.32 3.58
C MET A 461 -16.67 -20.28 2.46
N LEU A 462 -15.85 -19.24 2.64
CA LEU A 462 -15.60 -18.22 1.60
C LEU A 462 -14.90 -18.80 0.34
N MET A 463 -14.13 -19.89 0.49
CA MET A 463 -13.51 -20.59 -0.63
C MET A 463 -14.44 -21.59 -1.33
N THR A 464 -15.62 -21.87 -0.78
CA THR A 464 -16.52 -22.91 -1.30
C THR A 464 -16.88 -22.70 -2.78
N PRO A 465 -17.21 -21.48 -3.27
CA PRO A 465 -17.48 -21.27 -4.69
C PRO A 465 -16.29 -21.62 -5.60
N ALA A 466 -15.06 -21.28 -5.19
CA ALA A 466 -13.84 -21.61 -5.92
C ALA A 466 -13.60 -23.13 -5.96
N ILE A 467 -13.85 -23.82 -4.84
CA ILE A 467 -13.71 -25.28 -4.74
C ILE A 467 -14.74 -25.98 -5.61
N LEU A 468 -16.01 -25.57 -5.55
CA LEU A 468 -17.08 -26.11 -6.39
C LEU A 468 -16.78 -25.90 -7.88
N LEU A 469 -16.31 -24.72 -8.26
CA LEU A 469 -15.87 -24.44 -9.63
C LEU A 469 -14.72 -25.37 -10.04
N ALA A 470 -13.70 -25.55 -9.21
CA ALA A 470 -12.60 -26.45 -9.49
C ALA A 470 -13.08 -27.91 -9.69
N LEU A 471 -14.00 -28.41 -8.87
CA LEU A 471 -14.58 -29.75 -9.01
C LEU A 471 -15.38 -29.91 -10.32
N LEU A 472 -16.14 -28.89 -10.71
CA LEU A 472 -16.85 -28.88 -11.99
C LEU A 472 -15.87 -28.92 -13.18
N LEU A 473 -14.78 -28.14 -13.11
CA LEU A 473 -13.73 -28.13 -14.13
C LEU A 473 -12.98 -29.46 -14.20
N VAL A 474 -12.67 -30.07 -13.05
CA VAL A 474 -12.09 -31.42 -12.97
C VAL A 474 -12.98 -32.47 -13.63
N SER A 475 -14.29 -32.43 -13.38
CA SER A 475 -15.26 -33.33 -14.02
C SER A 475 -15.24 -33.18 -15.54
N ARG A 476 -15.12 -31.94 -16.05
CA ARG A 476 -14.98 -31.65 -17.48
C ARG A 476 -13.68 -32.21 -18.05
N ILE A 477 -12.54 -31.98 -17.38
CA ILE A 477 -11.23 -32.53 -17.78
C ILE A 477 -11.27 -34.04 -17.79
N LEU A 478 -11.84 -34.69 -16.77
CA LEU A 478 -11.85 -36.14 -16.69
C LEU A 478 -12.63 -36.76 -17.86
N ARG A 479 -13.79 -36.20 -18.19
CA ARG A 479 -14.60 -36.63 -19.36
C ARG A 479 -13.81 -36.44 -20.66
N ASP A 480 -13.23 -35.27 -20.85
CA ASP A 480 -12.48 -34.92 -22.05
C ASP A 480 -11.20 -35.75 -22.21
N ALA A 481 -10.38 -35.84 -21.18
CA ALA A 481 -9.15 -36.60 -21.16
C ALA A 481 -9.38 -38.11 -21.34
N THR A 482 -10.51 -38.63 -20.85
CA THR A 482 -10.90 -40.03 -21.06
C THR A 482 -11.34 -40.26 -22.51
N ARG A 483 -12.07 -39.31 -23.12
CA ARG A 483 -12.41 -39.34 -24.56
C ARG A 483 -11.18 -39.25 -25.45
N LEU A 484 -10.17 -38.49 -25.03
CA LEU A 484 -8.88 -38.38 -25.71
C LEU A 484 -7.91 -39.54 -25.40
N GLY A 485 -8.30 -40.51 -24.56
CA GLY A 485 -7.43 -41.64 -24.23
C GLY A 485 -6.14 -41.26 -23.52
N LEU A 486 -6.12 -40.19 -22.71
CA LEU A 486 -4.91 -39.79 -21.99
C LEU A 486 -4.52 -40.83 -20.91
N PRO A 487 -3.21 -41.09 -20.71
CA PRO A 487 -2.72 -41.99 -19.67
C PRO A 487 -3.24 -41.61 -18.28
N LYS A 488 -3.46 -42.60 -17.40
CA LYS A 488 -3.98 -42.37 -16.03
C LYS A 488 -3.14 -41.36 -15.23
N ILE A 489 -1.81 -41.41 -15.37
CA ILE A 489 -0.89 -40.50 -14.69
C ILE A 489 -1.09 -39.05 -15.15
N VAL A 490 -1.16 -38.83 -16.47
CA VAL A 490 -1.42 -37.50 -17.05
C VAL A 490 -2.78 -36.96 -16.63
N ARG A 491 -3.81 -37.83 -16.59
CA ARG A 491 -5.13 -37.46 -16.06
C ARG A 491 -5.06 -37.01 -14.60
N ARG A 492 -4.39 -37.78 -13.73
CA ARG A 492 -4.20 -37.41 -12.32
C ARG A 492 -3.46 -36.08 -12.17
N PHE A 493 -2.42 -35.85 -12.95
CA PHE A 493 -1.70 -34.58 -12.97
C PHE A 493 -2.64 -33.41 -13.27
N TRP A 494 -3.45 -33.50 -14.33
CA TRP A 494 -4.39 -32.42 -14.68
C TRP A 494 -5.49 -32.23 -13.65
N ILE A 495 -5.96 -33.30 -13.01
CA ILE A 495 -6.91 -33.20 -11.88
C ILE A 495 -6.28 -32.37 -10.75
N ILE A 496 -5.07 -32.73 -10.31
CA ILE A 496 -4.37 -32.02 -9.23
C ILE A 496 -4.11 -30.57 -9.62
N ALA A 497 -3.62 -30.33 -10.85
CA ALA A 497 -3.35 -28.99 -11.34
C ALA A 497 -4.62 -28.11 -11.37
N THR A 498 -5.76 -28.64 -11.81
CA THR A 498 -7.02 -27.89 -11.84
C THR A 498 -7.64 -27.72 -10.47
N ILE A 499 -7.44 -28.63 -9.52
CA ILE A 499 -7.84 -28.40 -8.12
C ILE A 499 -7.01 -27.26 -7.51
N ALA A 500 -5.69 -27.29 -7.71
CA ALA A 500 -4.78 -26.29 -7.13
C ALA A 500 -4.94 -24.90 -7.77
N PHE A 501 -5.07 -24.85 -9.11
CA PHE A 501 -5.05 -23.61 -9.89
C PHE A 501 -6.40 -23.20 -10.49
N GLY A 502 -7.46 -23.99 -10.28
CA GLY A 502 -8.81 -23.66 -10.71
C GLY A 502 -8.91 -23.40 -12.23
N PRO A 503 -9.51 -22.26 -12.64
CA PRO A 503 -9.65 -21.88 -14.06
C PRO A 503 -8.32 -21.83 -14.82
N ALA A 504 -7.24 -21.37 -14.19
CA ALA A 504 -5.94 -21.31 -14.85
C ALA A 504 -5.47 -22.71 -15.28
N GLY A 505 -5.51 -23.68 -14.36
CA GLY A 505 -5.15 -25.07 -14.67
C GLY A 505 -6.03 -25.69 -15.75
N TYR A 506 -7.33 -25.38 -15.75
CA TYR A 506 -8.26 -25.82 -16.80
C TYR A 506 -7.94 -25.23 -18.18
N ILE A 507 -7.68 -23.92 -18.27
CA ILE A 507 -7.33 -23.26 -19.53
C ILE A 507 -5.99 -23.80 -20.05
N THR A 508 -4.99 -23.98 -19.18
CA THR A 508 -3.72 -24.61 -19.56
C THR A 508 -3.92 -26.00 -20.12
N TYR A 509 -4.79 -26.82 -19.51
CA TYR A 509 -5.17 -28.12 -20.07
C TYR A 509 -5.76 -27.98 -21.48
N LEU A 510 -6.72 -27.07 -21.69
CA LEU A 510 -7.34 -26.87 -23.00
C LEU A 510 -6.35 -26.43 -24.09
N LEU A 511 -5.36 -25.62 -23.74
CA LEU A 511 -4.36 -25.11 -24.68
C LEU A 511 -3.26 -26.14 -25.00
N THR A 512 -2.98 -27.05 -24.08
CA THR A 512 -1.85 -28.00 -24.19
C THR A 512 -2.29 -29.43 -24.51
N ARG A 513 -3.58 -29.75 -24.37
CA ARG A 513 -4.10 -31.08 -24.73
C ARG A 513 -3.87 -31.35 -26.23
N PRO A 514 -3.68 -32.62 -26.63
CA PRO A 514 -3.55 -32.98 -28.04
C PRO A 514 -4.78 -32.54 -28.85
N LYS A 515 -4.58 -31.79 -29.94
CA LYS A 515 -5.65 -31.34 -30.86
C LYS A 515 -6.05 -32.41 -31.88
N VAL A 516 -6.03 -33.68 -31.47
CA VAL A 516 -6.25 -34.80 -32.38
C VAL A 516 -7.75 -35.12 -32.45
N ILE A 517 -8.30 -35.15 -33.66
CA ILE A 517 -9.68 -35.59 -33.87
C ILE A 517 -9.72 -37.10 -33.70
N PRO A 518 -10.48 -37.64 -32.74
CA PRO A 518 -10.56 -39.07 -32.57
C PRO A 518 -11.29 -39.71 -33.75
N VAL A 519 -10.79 -40.86 -34.21
CA VAL A 519 -11.37 -41.67 -35.28
C VAL A 519 -12.00 -42.93 -34.69
N THR A 520 -13.06 -43.46 -35.28
CA THR A 520 -13.70 -44.69 -34.77
C THR A 520 -12.78 -45.89 -34.95
N CYS A 521 -12.58 -46.70 -33.90
CA CYS A 521 -11.82 -47.93 -33.98
C CYS A 521 -12.63 -49.03 -34.67
N ALA A 522 -12.11 -49.60 -35.75
CA ALA A 522 -12.78 -50.68 -36.48
C ALA A 522 -13.06 -51.92 -35.62
N ASN A 523 -12.21 -52.20 -34.61
CA ASN A 523 -12.35 -53.40 -33.78
C ASN A 523 -13.37 -53.23 -32.63
N CYS A 524 -13.33 -52.11 -31.91
CA CYS A 524 -14.18 -51.91 -30.72
C CYS A 524 -15.29 -50.88 -30.89
N GLY A 525 -15.40 -50.22 -32.04
CA GLY A 525 -16.39 -49.17 -32.32
C GLY A 525 -16.21 -47.87 -31.52
N LYS A 526 -15.23 -47.79 -30.62
CA LYS A 526 -14.98 -46.59 -29.80
C LYS A 526 -14.03 -45.62 -30.50
N PHE A 527 -14.18 -44.34 -30.18
CA PHE A 527 -13.27 -43.28 -30.61
C PHE A 527 -11.84 -43.54 -30.11
N ARG A 528 -10.88 -43.58 -31.03
CA ARG A 528 -9.45 -43.79 -30.77
C ARG A 528 -8.62 -42.65 -31.34
N ARG A 529 -7.38 -42.54 -30.87
CA ARG A 529 -6.41 -41.56 -31.37
C ARG A 529 -5.70 -42.09 -32.62
N PRO A 530 -5.70 -41.35 -33.75
CA PRO A 530 -4.97 -41.73 -34.95
C PRO A 530 -3.44 -41.60 -34.78
N ASP A 531 -2.94 -40.86 -33.81
CA ASP A 531 -1.50 -40.74 -33.56
C ASP A 531 -0.92 -41.85 -32.67
N MET A 532 -1.72 -42.87 -32.34
CA MET A 532 -1.30 -44.05 -31.58
C MET A 532 -1.37 -45.31 -32.45
N ASP A 533 -0.31 -46.12 -32.42
CA ASP A 533 -0.21 -47.37 -33.20
C ASP A 533 -1.26 -48.40 -32.75
N ILE A 534 -1.66 -48.35 -31.48
CA ILE A 534 -2.65 -49.21 -30.85
C ILE A 534 -3.86 -48.43 -30.34
N CYS A 535 -5.03 -49.05 -30.39
CA CYS A 535 -6.23 -48.48 -29.78
C CYS A 535 -6.09 -48.44 -28.25
N HIS A 536 -6.19 -47.26 -27.62
CA HIS A 536 -6.13 -47.13 -26.16
C HIS A 536 -7.35 -47.71 -25.40
N HIS A 537 -8.34 -48.26 -26.11
CA HIS A 537 -9.50 -48.93 -25.52
C HIS A 537 -9.42 -50.45 -25.58
N CYS A 538 -9.07 -51.04 -26.73
CA CYS A 538 -9.01 -52.51 -26.91
C CYS A 538 -7.61 -53.05 -27.20
N ASN A 539 -6.59 -52.20 -27.19
CA ASN A 539 -5.18 -52.52 -27.51
C ASN A 539 -4.95 -53.12 -28.92
N SER A 540 -5.93 -53.12 -29.82
CA SER A 540 -5.72 -53.61 -31.18
C SER A 540 -4.84 -52.67 -31.98
N LYS A 541 -3.91 -53.23 -32.75
CA LYS A 541 -3.11 -52.49 -33.73
C LYS A 541 -4.00 -51.87 -34.80
N TRP A 542 -3.49 -50.86 -35.49
CA TRP A 542 -4.14 -50.32 -36.67
C TRP A 542 -4.22 -51.42 -37.74
N VAL A 543 -5.44 -51.89 -38.03
CA VAL A 543 -5.72 -52.54 -39.32
C VAL A 543 -5.84 -51.37 -40.28
N VAL A 544 -4.70 -50.85 -40.76
CA VAL A 544 -4.73 -49.95 -41.91
C VAL A 544 -5.24 -50.86 -43.01
N PRO A 545 -6.48 -50.72 -43.53
CA PRO A 545 -6.79 -51.39 -44.77
C PRO A 545 -5.68 -50.95 -45.70
N GLU A 546 -4.90 -51.90 -46.25
CA GLU A 546 -3.95 -51.56 -47.32
C GLU A 546 -4.72 -50.64 -48.24
N LEU A 547 -4.31 -49.38 -48.31
CA LEU A 547 -4.88 -48.44 -49.26
C LEU A 547 -4.45 -49.00 -50.60
N THR A 548 -5.22 -49.94 -51.16
CA THR A 548 -5.20 -50.20 -52.59
C THR A 548 -5.36 -48.83 -53.21
N PRO A 549 -4.31 -48.28 -53.86
CA PRO A 549 -4.41 -46.96 -54.44
C PRO A 549 -5.63 -46.95 -55.35
N PRO A 550 -6.44 -45.88 -55.34
CA PRO A 550 -7.62 -45.84 -56.19
C PRO A 550 -7.17 -46.08 -57.65
N ALA A 551 -7.95 -46.86 -58.41
CA ALA A 551 -7.55 -47.45 -59.69
C ALA A 551 -6.95 -46.46 -60.73
N TRP A 552 -7.21 -45.17 -60.58
CA TRP A 552 -6.64 -44.11 -61.43
C TRP A 552 -5.18 -43.73 -61.09
N ARG A 553 -4.57 -44.29 -60.04
CA ARG A 553 -3.16 -44.11 -59.67
C ARG A 553 -2.25 -45.23 -60.20
N VAL A 554 -2.70 -45.98 -61.21
CA VAL A 554 -1.81 -46.76 -62.07
C VAL A 554 -1.15 -45.75 -63.01
N LEU A 555 0.05 -45.30 -62.66
CA LEU A 555 0.92 -44.67 -63.65
C LEU A 555 1.18 -45.71 -64.73
N ASP A 556 0.80 -45.39 -65.97
CA ASP A 556 1.04 -46.20 -67.15
C ASP A 556 2.48 -46.73 -67.16
N LYS A 557 2.62 -48.05 -67.07
CA LYS A 557 3.90 -48.74 -67.22
C LYS A 557 4.52 -48.53 -68.61
N GLU A 558 3.81 -47.89 -69.55
CA GLU A 558 4.29 -47.63 -70.90
C GLU A 558 5.36 -46.52 -70.97
N ARG A 559 5.42 -45.58 -70.00
CA ARG A 559 6.44 -44.51 -70.02
C ARG A 559 7.84 -44.91 -69.53
N LEU A 560 8.03 -46.15 -69.05
CA LEU A 560 9.35 -46.67 -68.70
C LEU A 560 10.04 -47.45 -69.83
N ALA A 561 9.35 -47.67 -70.97
CA ALA A 561 9.95 -48.31 -72.14
C ALA A 561 10.70 -47.31 -73.06
N GLU A 562 10.38 -46.02 -73.03
CA GLU A 562 11.02 -44.99 -73.88
C GLU A 562 12.32 -44.40 -73.30
N ARG A 563 12.76 -44.81 -72.10
CA ARG A 563 13.98 -44.28 -71.46
C ARG A 563 15.22 -45.16 -71.58
N ASN A 564 15.16 -46.19 -72.42
CA ASN A 564 16.28 -47.09 -72.73
C ASN A 564 16.83 -46.85 -74.14
N GLU A 565 16.98 -45.58 -74.56
CA GLU A 565 17.88 -45.27 -75.69
C GLU A 565 19.33 -45.23 -75.17
N PRO A 566 20.25 -46.03 -75.75
CA PRO A 566 21.65 -46.02 -75.36
C PRO A 566 22.34 -44.75 -75.88
N CYS A 567 22.86 -43.96 -74.95
CA CYS A 567 23.75 -42.85 -75.26
C CYS A 567 25.09 -43.44 -75.72
N THR A 568 25.38 -43.34 -77.02
CA THR A 568 26.66 -43.70 -77.62
C THR A 568 27.78 -42.77 -77.14
N ASP A 569 28.90 -43.38 -76.78
CA ASP A 569 30.20 -42.77 -76.49
C ASP A 569 30.64 -41.74 -77.53
N TYR A 570 31.19 -40.62 -77.06
CA TYR A 570 32.31 -39.96 -77.74
C TYR A 570 33.35 -39.49 -76.71
N SER A 571 34.51 -40.12 -76.84
CA SER A 571 35.82 -39.77 -76.31
C SER A 571 36.32 -38.41 -76.82
N HIS A 572 36.80 -37.56 -75.90
CA HIS A 572 38.11 -36.90 -75.97
C HIS A 572 38.46 -36.22 -74.64
#